data_AF-A0A2S6S387-F1
#
_entry.id   AF-A0A2S6S387-F1
#
_cell.length_a   1.000
_cell.length_b   1.000
_cell.length_c   1.000
_cell.angle_alpha   90.00
_cell.angle_beta   90.00
_cell.angle_gamma   90.00
#
_symmetry.space_group_name_H-M   'P 1'
#
loop_
_entity.id
_entity.type
_entity.pdbx_description
1 polymer ?
#
loop_
_entity_poly.entity_id
_entity_poly.type
_entity_poly.pdbx_seq_one_letter_code
_entity_poly.pdbx_strand_id
1 'polypeptide(L)'
;MKKLKIERAIVSVSDKRKLDVLSDYFTKNKIKVYSTGGTYQYLKKISQDLEIQEISDFTKFNEILDGRVKTLHPFIFSGILAKINNKVHQQQIKKIKVPNIDLVVVNLYPFEKVSKNKCSEHECIENIDIGGPSMIRAAAKNFYGTTVLTDPDQYENFIHTANTNQNEIPFEYRKKMASEAFERTSYYESLISNWFNRDLNDMCNSFGSVPLKKIKKLRYGENP
;
A
#
# COMPACT_ATOMS: atom_id res chain seq x y z
N MET A 1 -19.05 -9.22 -7.33
CA MET A 1 -17.98 -9.73 -8.23
C MET A 1 -17.17 -10.77 -7.46
N LYS A 2 -17.23 -12.04 -7.88
CA LYS A 2 -16.50 -13.13 -7.18
C LYS A 2 -14.98 -13.04 -7.41
N LYS A 3 -14.56 -12.47 -8.53
CA LYS A 3 -13.15 -12.36 -8.94
C LYS A 3 -12.82 -10.97 -9.52
N LEU A 4 -11.55 -10.56 -9.44
CA LEU A 4 -11.01 -9.29 -9.96
C LEU A 4 -9.74 -9.60 -10.76
N LYS A 5 -9.74 -9.27 -12.05
CA LYS A 5 -8.55 -9.40 -12.89
C LYS A 5 -7.58 -8.26 -12.64
N ILE A 6 -6.28 -8.55 -12.56
CA ILE A 6 -5.25 -7.52 -12.37
C ILE A 6 -4.72 -7.07 -13.72
N GLU A 7 -4.98 -5.81 -14.08
CA GLU A 7 -4.47 -5.20 -15.32
C GLU A 7 -3.61 -3.97 -15.02
N ARG A 8 -3.87 -3.28 -13.90
CA ARG A 8 -3.22 -2.02 -13.53
C ARG A 8 -2.83 -2.02 -12.06
N ALA A 9 -1.58 -1.70 -11.80
CA ALA A 9 -1.02 -1.67 -10.45
C ALA A 9 -0.42 -0.30 -10.11
N ILE A 10 -0.59 0.15 -8.87
CA ILE A 10 0.25 1.20 -8.27
C ILE A 10 1.27 0.53 -7.37
N VAL A 11 2.55 0.89 -7.49
CA VAL A 11 3.63 0.36 -6.66
C VAL A 11 4.45 1.51 -6.07
N SER A 12 4.42 1.66 -4.75
CA SER A 12 5.16 2.69 -4.03
C SER A 12 5.70 2.11 -2.72
N VAL A 13 6.97 1.67 -2.74
CA VAL A 13 7.57 0.93 -1.63
C VAL A 13 8.86 1.56 -1.14
N SER A 14 8.99 1.66 0.19
CA SER A 14 10.24 2.00 0.85
C SER A 14 11.18 0.80 0.84
N ASP A 15 10.69 -0.35 1.31
CA ASP A 15 11.37 -1.65 1.29
C ASP A 15 11.18 -2.34 -0.06
N LYS A 16 12.30 -2.56 -0.77
CA LYS A 16 12.34 -3.10 -2.14
C LYS A 16 12.64 -4.61 -2.18
N ARG A 17 12.66 -5.30 -1.03
CA ARG A 17 12.81 -6.76 -0.99
C ARG A 17 11.75 -7.43 -1.87
N LYS A 18 12.15 -8.48 -2.59
CA LYS A 18 11.27 -9.33 -3.43
C LYS A 18 10.52 -8.58 -4.55
N LEU A 19 10.91 -7.34 -4.85
CA LEU A 19 10.23 -6.54 -5.87
C LEU A 19 10.52 -7.03 -7.30
N ASP A 20 11.63 -7.73 -7.49
CA ASP A 20 11.96 -8.54 -8.65
C ASP A 20 10.89 -9.59 -8.97
N VAL A 21 10.43 -10.34 -7.97
CA VAL A 21 9.39 -11.36 -8.15
C VAL A 21 8.06 -10.75 -8.63
N LEU A 22 7.70 -9.57 -8.10
CA LEU A 22 6.54 -8.81 -8.60
C LEU A 22 6.76 -8.28 -10.02
N SER A 23 7.96 -7.82 -10.34
CA SER A 23 8.31 -7.32 -11.67
C SER A 23 8.13 -8.39 -12.74
N ASP A 24 8.57 -9.62 -12.46
CA ASP A 24 8.40 -10.76 -13.37
C ASP A 24 6.90 -11.08 -13.57
N TYR A 25 6.13 -11.07 -12.48
CA TYR A 25 4.69 -11.27 -12.53
C TYR A 25 3.99 -10.18 -13.38
N PHE A 26 4.37 -8.92 -13.21
CA PHE A 26 3.80 -7.81 -13.98
C PHE A 26 4.09 -7.94 -15.47
N THR A 27 5.35 -8.22 -15.82
CA THR A 27 5.80 -8.39 -17.22
C THR A 27 5.06 -9.56 -17.88
N LYS A 28 5.04 -10.73 -17.22
CA LYS A 28 4.38 -11.93 -17.73
C LYS A 28 2.88 -11.71 -18.00
N ASN A 29 2.20 -10.97 -17.13
CA ASN A 29 0.76 -10.73 -17.24
C ASN A 29 0.41 -9.43 -17.98
N LYS A 30 1.39 -8.71 -18.52
CA LYS A 30 1.23 -7.42 -19.22
C LYS A 30 0.47 -6.41 -18.37
N ILE A 31 0.82 -6.33 -17.09
CA ILE A 31 0.22 -5.40 -16.13
C ILE A 31 0.88 -4.05 -16.30
N LYS A 32 0.07 -3.00 -16.45
CA LYS A 32 0.54 -1.62 -16.47
C LYS A 32 0.83 -1.14 -15.05
N VAL A 33 2.05 -0.70 -14.81
CA VAL A 33 2.50 -0.26 -13.48
C VAL A 33 2.64 1.26 -13.42
N TYR A 34 2.10 1.86 -12.36
CA TYR A 34 2.31 3.25 -11.99
C TYR A 34 3.16 3.30 -10.72
N SER A 35 4.26 4.05 -10.71
CA SER A 35 5.19 4.02 -9.58
C SER A 35 5.74 5.39 -9.18
N THR A 36 6.21 5.51 -7.94
CA THR A 36 6.81 6.72 -7.37
C THR A 36 8.33 6.72 -7.56
N GLY A 37 8.96 7.89 -7.74
CA GLY A 37 10.37 8.09 -8.09
C GLY A 37 11.34 6.96 -7.73
N GLY A 38 11.68 6.77 -6.45
CA GLY A 38 12.64 5.74 -6.04
C GLY A 38 12.23 4.30 -6.35
N THR A 39 10.94 4.00 -6.40
CA THR A 39 10.41 2.69 -6.79
C THR A 39 10.40 2.54 -8.30
N TYR A 40 10.02 3.58 -9.04
CA TYR A 40 10.04 3.65 -10.50
C TYR A 40 11.44 3.37 -11.04
N GLN A 41 12.45 4.08 -10.52
CA GLN A 41 13.84 3.91 -10.96
C GLN A 41 14.35 2.49 -10.69
N TYR A 42 13.98 1.91 -9.53
CA TYR A 42 14.36 0.54 -9.21
C TYR A 42 13.71 -0.48 -10.15
N LEU A 43 12.40 -0.40 -10.37
CA LEU A 43 11.67 -1.30 -11.27
C LEU A 43 12.18 -1.21 -12.71
N LYS A 44 12.41 0.00 -13.21
CA LYS A 44 12.98 0.24 -14.54
C LYS A 44 14.38 -0.32 -14.70
N LYS A 45 15.19 -0.30 -13.62
CA LYS A 45 16.54 -0.87 -13.61
C LYS A 45 16.53 -2.40 -13.69
N ILE A 46 15.60 -3.06 -13.00
CA ILE A 46 15.56 -4.53 -12.93
C ILE A 46 14.77 -5.18 -14.07
N SER A 47 13.90 -4.44 -14.77
CA SER A 47 13.10 -4.97 -15.86
C SER A 47 12.91 -3.96 -16.98
N GLN A 48 13.42 -4.30 -18.17
CA GLN A 48 13.33 -3.46 -19.37
C GLN A 48 11.98 -3.61 -20.09
N ASP A 49 11.35 -4.78 -19.98
CA ASP A 49 10.09 -5.11 -20.67
C ASP A 49 8.83 -4.71 -19.86
N LEU A 50 9.02 -4.20 -18.64
CA LEU A 50 7.93 -3.78 -17.79
C LEU A 50 7.28 -2.50 -18.33
N GLU A 51 5.97 -2.55 -18.62
CA GLU A 51 5.18 -1.35 -18.91
C GLU A 51 4.99 -0.54 -17.62
N ILE A 52 5.90 0.42 -17.40
CA ILE A 52 5.91 1.27 -16.20
C ILE A 52 5.83 2.77 -16.55
N GLN A 53 5.00 3.49 -15.81
CA GLN A 53 4.83 4.93 -15.90
C GLN A 53 5.07 5.58 -14.52
N GLU A 54 5.72 6.73 -14.50
CA GLU A 54 5.90 7.48 -13.26
C GLU A 54 4.58 8.17 -12.86
N ILE A 55 4.30 8.24 -11.56
CA ILE A 55 3.07 8.85 -11.04
C ILE A 55 2.97 10.33 -11.38
N SER A 56 4.07 11.08 -11.39
CA SER A 56 4.11 12.49 -11.77
C SER A 56 3.60 12.71 -13.20
N ASP A 57 4.01 11.87 -14.14
CA ASP A 57 3.53 11.89 -15.54
C ASP A 57 2.05 11.53 -15.63
N PHE A 58 1.62 10.56 -14.81
CA PHE A 58 0.23 10.12 -14.77
C PHE A 58 -0.72 11.20 -14.20
N THR A 59 -0.29 11.91 -13.15
CA THR A 59 -1.08 12.97 -12.52
C THR A 59 -0.90 14.32 -13.20
N LYS A 60 0.15 14.49 -14.02
CA LYS A 60 0.62 15.79 -14.55
C LYS A 60 0.93 16.78 -13.44
N PHE A 61 1.37 16.26 -12.29
CA PHE A 61 1.70 17.05 -11.12
C PHE A 61 3.14 16.75 -10.71
N ASN A 62 3.99 17.77 -10.78
CA ASN A 62 5.39 17.65 -10.39
C ASN A 62 5.51 17.48 -8.88
N GLU A 63 6.58 16.80 -8.45
CA GLU A 63 6.89 16.66 -7.03
C GLU A 63 7.18 18.04 -6.42
N ILE A 64 6.55 18.30 -5.27
CA ILE A 64 6.75 19.51 -4.46
C ILE A 64 6.87 19.11 -2.98
N LEU A 65 7.36 20.04 -2.14
CA LEU A 65 7.48 19.85 -0.69
C LEU A 65 8.26 18.57 -0.34
N ASP A 66 9.38 18.34 -1.03
CA ASP A 66 10.27 17.19 -0.87
C ASP A 66 9.53 15.83 -0.90
N GLY A 67 8.49 15.75 -1.72
CA GLY A 67 7.75 14.51 -1.94
C GLY A 67 6.62 14.24 -0.96
N ARG A 68 6.37 15.13 0.00
CA ARG A 68 5.33 14.97 1.05
C ARG A 68 3.92 14.80 0.49
N VAL A 69 3.64 15.33 -0.70
CA VAL A 69 2.30 15.32 -1.31
C VAL A 69 2.23 14.58 -2.66
N LYS A 70 3.28 13.85 -3.05
CA LYS A 70 3.42 13.29 -4.41
C LYS A 70 2.32 12.32 -4.82
N THR A 71 1.74 11.58 -3.86
CA THR A 71 0.62 10.65 -4.12
C THR A 71 -0.74 11.16 -3.66
N LEU A 72 -0.81 12.35 -3.06
CA LEU A 72 -2.04 12.95 -2.53
C LEU A 72 -2.87 13.64 -3.63
N HIS A 73 -3.15 12.90 -4.71
CA HIS A 73 -3.78 13.45 -5.91
C HIS A 73 -5.14 12.78 -6.23
N PRO A 74 -6.19 13.54 -6.57
CA PRO A 74 -7.50 12.99 -6.89
C PRO A 74 -7.49 11.91 -7.98
N PHE A 75 -6.59 11.96 -8.96
CA PHE A 75 -6.53 10.93 -10.00
C PHE A 75 -6.12 9.56 -9.45
N ILE A 76 -5.15 9.52 -8.54
CA ILE A 76 -4.70 8.28 -7.90
C ILE A 76 -5.85 7.70 -7.07
N PHE A 77 -6.44 8.53 -6.19
CA PHE A 77 -7.52 8.08 -5.33
C PHE A 77 -8.81 7.77 -6.11
N SER A 78 -9.08 8.45 -7.22
CA SER A 78 -10.21 8.14 -8.09
C SER A 78 -10.04 6.77 -8.73
N GLY A 79 -8.85 6.44 -9.23
CA GLY A 79 -8.54 5.12 -9.77
C GLY A 79 -8.67 4.00 -8.71
N ILE A 80 -8.31 4.28 -7.46
CA ILE A 80 -8.38 3.31 -6.36
C ILE A 80 -9.81 3.19 -5.78
N LEU A 81 -10.54 4.29 -5.59
CA LEU A 81 -11.80 4.32 -4.83
C LEU A 81 -13.07 4.22 -5.68
N ALA A 82 -12.95 4.25 -7.01
CA ALA A 82 -14.10 4.09 -7.87
C ALA A 82 -14.78 2.73 -7.64
N LYS A 83 -16.08 2.76 -7.34
CA LYS A 83 -16.87 1.54 -7.19
C LYS A 83 -17.12 0.95 -8.58
N ILE A 84 -16.58 -0.24 -8.85
CA ILE A 84 -16.66 -0.89 -10.18
C ILE A 84 -18.11 -1.10 -10.62
N ASN A 85 -19.01 -1.46 -9.71
CA ASN A 85 -20.42 -1.75 -10.03
C ASN A 85 -21.33 -0.50 -9.97
N ASN A 86 -20.79 0.69 -9.74
CA ASN A 86 -21.58 1.92 -9.69
C ASN A 86 -21.46 2.67 -11.03
N LYS A 87 -22.57 2.72 -11.80
CA LYS A 87 -22.61 3.36 -13.13
C LYS A 87 -22.20 4.83 -13.10
N VAL A 88 -22.58 5.57 -12.06
CA VAL A 88 -22.24 7.00 -11.91
C VAL A 88 -20.74 7.18 -11.71
N HIS A 89 -20.12 6.37 -10.83
CA HIS A 89 -18.66 6.41 -10.63
C HIS A 89 -17.92 6.06 -11.93
N GLN A 90 -18.36 5.02 -12.65
CA GLN A 90 -17.72 4.64 -13.91
C GLN A 90 -17.84 5.73 -14.99
N GLN A 91 -18.95 6.46 -15.05
CA GLN A 91 -19.10 7.62 -15.94
C GLN A 91 -18.15 8.77 -15.55
N GLN A 92 -18.04 9.09 -14.26
CA GLN A 92 -17.13 10.13 -13.77
C GLN A 92 -15.66 9.80 -14.07
N ILE A 93 -15.24 8.56 -13.81
CA ILE A 93 -13.88 8.06 -14.08
C ILE A 93 -13.54 8.13 -15.57
N LYS A 94 -14.46 7.70 -16.44
CA LYS A 94 -14.30 7.84 -17.90
C LYS A 94 -14.17 9.29 -18.33
N LYS A 95 -14.95 10.22 -17.74
CA LYS A 95 -14.91 11.65 -18.07
C LYS A 95 -13.55 12.27 -17.75
N ILE A 96 -12.96 11.93 -16.61
CA ILE A 96 -11.63 12.42 -16.21
C ILE A 96 -10.48 11.60 -16.79
N LYS A 97 -10.76 10.57 -17.60
CA LYS A 97 -9.79 9.69 -18.27
C LYS A 97 -8.80 9.02 -17.31
N VAL A 98 -9.26 8.70 -16.11
CA VAL A 98 -8.49 7.95 -15.12
C VAL A 98 -8.84 6.46 -15.26
N PRO A 99 -7.88 5.53 -15.28
CA PRO A 99 -8.19 4.11 -15.23
C PRO A 99 -8.48 3.66 -13.79
N ASN A 100 -9.26 2.58 -13.65
CA ASN A 100 -9.37 1.88 -12.36
C ASN A 100 -8.02 1.21 -12.01
N ILE A 101 -7.72 1.10 -10.71
CA ILE A 101 -6.51 0.43 -10.20
C ILE A 101 -6.92 -0.86 -9.49
N ASP A 102 -6.39 -1.98 -9.99
CA ASP A 102 -6.77 -3.32 -9.54
C ASP A 102 -5.87 -3.82 -8.41
N LEU A 103 -4.63 -3.34 -8.37
CA LEU A 103 -3.62 -3.70 -7.38
C LEU A 103 -2.91 -2.46 -6.83
N VAL A 104 -2.75 -2.37 -5.52
CA VAL A 104 -1.96 -1.36 -4.83
C VAL A 104 -0.92 -2.04 -3.97
N VAL A 105 0.36 -1.83 -4.27
CA VAL A 105 1.50 -2.38 -3.53
C VAL A 105 2.22 -1.24 -2.83
N VAL A 106 2.06 -1.14 -1.52
CA VAL A 106 2.59 -0.02 -0.73
C VAL A 106 3.09 -0.52 0.61
N ASN A 107 4.38 -0.33 0.90
CA ASN A 107 4.90 -0.50 2.25
C ASN A 107 5.41 0.85 2.78
N LEU A 108 5.25 1.03 4.08
CA LEU A 108 5.44 2.31 4.76
C LEU A 108 6.91 2.56 5.07
N TYR A 109 7.25 3.81 5.34
CA TYR A 109 8.56 4.18 5.85
C TYR A 109 8.83 3.48 7.20
N PRO A 110 10.08 3.14 7.50
CA PRO A 110 10.42 2.31 8.65
C PRO A 110 10.43 3.12 9.97
N PHE A 111 9.35 3.85 10.26
CA PHE A 111 9.21 4.73 11.42
C PHE A 111 9.58 4.01 12.73
N GLU A 112 9.14 2.76 12.93
CA GLU A 112 9.47 1.96 14.11
C GLU A 112 10.99 1.83 14.31
N LYS A 113 11.73 1.58 13.22
CA LYS A 113 13.18 1.41 13.26
C LYS A 113 13.88 2.74 13.52
N VAL A 114 13.43 3.82 12.87
CA VAL A 114 14.02 5.15 13.00
C VAL A 114 13.80 5.71 14.40
N SER A 115 12.57 5.64 14.91
CA SER A 115 12.20 6.12 16.25
C SER A 115 12.91 5.43 17.40
N LYS A 116 13.38 4.19 17.22
CA LYS A 116 14.19 3.46 18.20
C LYS A 116 15.68 3.84 18.20
N ASN A 117 16.18 4.48 17.13
CA ASN A 117 17.63 4.62 16.87
C ASN A 117 18.21 6.02 17.19
N LYS A 118 17.88 6.63 18.34
CA LYS A 118 18.35 7.98 18.72
C LYS A 118 18.22 9.01 17.57
N CYS A 119 17.15 8.92 16.77
CA CYS A 119 16.84 9.90 15.74
C CYS A 119 16.71 11.30 16.36
N SER A 120 16.99 12.34 15.58
CA SER A 120 16.50 13.67 15.94
C SER A 120 14.96 13.71 15.80
N GLU A 121 14.30 14.61 16.53
CA GLU A 121 12.84 14.80 16.38
C GLU A 121 12.45 15.08 14.93
N HIS A 122 13.22 15.94 14.27
CA HIS A 122 13.06 16.27 12.85
C HIS A 122 13.15 15.01 11.96
N GLU A 123 14.19 14.19 12.13
CA GLU A 123 14.35 12.95 11.35
C GLU A 123 13.19 11.98 11.54
N CYS A 124 12.69 11.86 12.77
CA CYS A 124 11.54 11.04 13.06
C CYS A 124 10.25 11.59 12.42
N ILE A 125 10.04 12.91 12.46
CA ILE A 125 8.91 13.58 11.78
C ILE A 125 8.96 13.37 10.27
N GLU A 126 10.12 13.49 9.62
CA GLU A 126 10.27 13.24 8.18
C GLU A 126 10.01 11.78 7.78
N ASN A 127 10.10 10.85 8.74
CA ASN A 127 9.78 9.43 8.51
C ASN A 127 8.30 9.08 8.74
N ILE A 128 7.46 10.06 9.10
CA ILE A 128 6.01 9.88 9.14
C ILE A 128 5.47 9.94 7.71
N ASP A 129 4.78 8.88 7.29
CA ASP A 129 4.30 8.71 5.92
C ASP A 129 2.83 9.10 5.87
N ILE A 130 2.47 10.02 4.98
CA ILE A 130 1.09 10.47 4.78
C ILE A 130 0.47 9.78 3.57
N GLY A 131 1.21 9.70 2.46
CA GLY A 131 0.74 9.15 1.20
C GLY A 131 0.53 7.65 1.26
N GLY A 132 1.46 6.93 1.88
CA GLY A 132 1.44 5.47 2.02
C GLY A 132 0.19 4.98 2.76
N PRO A 133 -0.06 5.39 4.02
CA PRO A 133 -1.24 4.97 4.77
C PRO A 133 -2.54 5.38 4.08
N SER A 134 -2.57 6.56 3.43
CA SER A 134 -3.74 7.01 2.68
C SER A 134 -4.08 6.07 1.52
N MET A 135 -3.09 5.67 0.70
CA MET A 135 -3.30 4.72 -0.40
C MET A 135 -3.68 3.32 0.10
N ILE A 136 -3.02 2.83 1.16
CA ILE A 136 -3.35 1.53 1.78
C ILE A 136 -4.81 1.51 2.23
N ARG A 137 -5.24 2.53 2.99
CA ARG A 137 -6.63 2.64 3.49
C ARG A 137 -7.63 2.78 2.35
N ALA A 138 -7.30 3.52 1.29
CA ALA A 138 -8.17 3.67 0.14
C ALA A 138 -8.39 2.33 -0.60
N ALA A 139 -7.31 1.59 -0.85
CA ALA A 139 -7.37 0.29 -1.50
C ALA A 139 -8.10 -0.76 -0.63
N ALA A 140 -7.79 -0.81 0.67
CA ALA A 140 -8.46 -1.69 1.62
C ALA A 140 -9.97 -1.37 1.73
N LYS A 141 -10.36 -0.10 1.76
CA LYS A 141 -11.77 0.33 1.73
C LYS A 141 -12.49 -0.16 0.47
N ASN A 142 -11.83 -0.12 -0.68
CA ASN A 142 -12.40 -0.52 -1.97
C ASN A 142 -12.05 -1.97 -2.38
N PHE A 143 -11.85 -2.88 -1.41
CA PHE A 143 -11.41 -4.26 -1.69
C PHE A 143 -12.32 -5.07 -2.65
N TYR A 144 -13.55 -4.61 -2.88
CA TYR A 144 -14.42 -5.16 -3.92
C TYR A 144 -13.81 -5.04 -5.33
N GLY A 145 -13.09 -3.94 -5.59
CA GLY A 145 -12.50 -3.60 -6.88
C GLY A 145 -10.98 -3.40 -6.89
N THR A 146 -10.32 -3.48 -5.74
CA THR A 146 -8.86 -3.34 -5.63
C THR A 146 -8.30 -4.39 -4.69
N THR A 147 -7.10 -4.88 -4.95
CA THR A 147 -6.30 -5.72 -4.04
C THR A 147 -5.19 -4.85 -3.47
N VAL A 148 -4.87 -5.01 -2.19
CA VAL A 148 -3.79 -4.25 -1.53
C VAL A 148 -2.73 -5.21 -1.00
N LEU A 149 -1.44 -4.90 -1.19
CA LEU A 149 -0.32 -5.60 -0.59
C LEU A 149 0.52 -4.57 0.18
N THR A 150 0.81 -4.87 1.44
CA THR A 150 1.47 -3.95 2.38
C THR A 150 2.83 -4.42 2.88
N ASP A 151 3.21 -5.66 2.56
CA ASP A 151 4.47 -6.27 2.98
C ASP A 151 5.05 -7.16 1.87
N PRO A 152 6.38 -7.14 1.63
CA PRO A 152 7.04 -8.06 0.70
C PRO A 152 6.74 -9.55 0.93
N ASP A 153 6.47 -9.95 2.17
CA ASP A 153 6.17 -11.35 2.49
C ASP A 153 4.80 -11.81 1.95
N GLN A 154 3.96 -10.89 1.47
CA GLN A 154 2.69 -11.21 0.82
C GLN A 154 2.84 -11.55 -0.68
N TYR A 155 3.97 -11.19 -1.31
CA TYR A 155 4.09 -11.21 -2.79
C TYR A 155 3.98 -12.62 -3.38
N GLU A 156 4.72 -13.59 -2.83
CA GLU A 156 4.71 -14.97 -3.32
C GLU A 156 3.33 -15.60 -3.21
N ASN A 157 2.64 -15.41 -2.09
CA ASN A 157 1.30 -15.92 -1.87
C ASN A 157 0.27 -15.27 -2.80
N PHE A 158 0.41 -13.96 -3.06
CA PHE A 158 -0.40 -13.24 -4.04
C PHE A 158 -0.18 -13.78 -5.44
N ILE A 159 1.07 -13.94 -5.88
CA ILE A 159 1.41 -14.46 -7.21
C ILE A 159 0.92 -15.89 -7.39
N HIS A 160 1.06 -16.74 -6.37
CA HIS A 160 0.50 -18.10 -6.40
C HIS A 160 -1.03 -18.07 -6.59
N THR A 161 -1.71 -17.20 -5.84
CA THR A 161 -3.16 -17.00 -5.95
C THR A 161 -3.56 -16.50 -7.34
N ALA A 162 -2.81 -15.56 -7.91
CA ALA A 162 -3.03 -15.04 -9.26
C ALA A 162 -2.84 -16.14 -10.32
N ASN A 163 -1.73 -16.88 -10.26
CA ASN A 163 -1.41 -17.93 -11.23
C ASN A 163 -2.44 -19.07 -11.23
N THR A 164 -2.91 -19.49 -10.04
CA THR A 164 -3.93 -20.55 -9.91
C THR A 164 -5.33 -20.12 -10.36
N ASN A 165 -5.56 -18.81 -10.53
CA ASN A 165 -6.86 -18.25 -10.89
C ASN A 165 -6.84 -17.44 -12.20
N GLN A 166 -5.92 -17.73 -13.12
CA GLN A 166 -5.84 -17.04 -14.42
C GLN A 166 -5.73 -15.51 -14.29
N ASN A 167 -4.94 -15.06 -13.32
CA ASN A 167 -4.74 -13.66 -12.94
C ASN A 167 -6.01 -12.95 -12.41
N GLU A 168 -7.01 -13.72 -11.95
CA GLU A 168 -8.20 -13.21 -11.30
C GLU A 168 -8.20 -13.49 -9.79
N ILE A 169 -8.01 -12.45 -8.99
CA ILE A 169 -7.94 -12.59 -7.53
C ILE A 169 -9.32 -12.92 -6.96
N PRO A 170 -9.48 -13.93 -6.08
CA PRO A 170 -10.75 -14.22 -5.41
C PRO A 170 -11.19 -13.14 -4.42
N PHE A 171 -12.49 -12.98 -4.23
CA PHE A 171 -13.06 -12.01 -3.28
C PHE A 171 -12.54 -12.20 -1.83
N GLU A 172 -12.54 -13.43 -1.33
CA GLU A 172 -12.07 -13.72 0.04
C GLU A 172 -10.59 -13.36 0.25
N TYR A 173 -9.77 -13.52 -0.79
CA TYR A 173 -8.37 -13.11 -0.76
C TYR A 173 -8.26 -11.59 -0.59
N ARG A 174 -8.99 -10.81 -1.39
CA ARG A 174 -8.98 -9.35 -1.30
C ARG A 174 -9.49 -8.85 0.04
N LYS A 175 -10.54 -9.49 0.57
CA LYS A 175 -11.08 -9.18 1.90
C LYS A 175 -10.05 -9.43 3.00
N LYS A 176 -9.32 -10.56 2.93
CA LYS A 176 -8.22 -10.88 3.84
C LYS A 176 -7.11 -9.82 3.76
N MET A 177 -6.66 -9.48 2.56
CA MET A 177 -5.64 -8.45 2.36
C MET A 177 -6.07 -7.08 2.87
N ALA A 178 -7.34 -6.71 2.73
CA ALA A 178 -7.88 -5.48 3.30
C ALA A 178 -7.86 -5.47 4.83
N SER A 179 -8.15 -6.61 5.48
CA SER A 179 -8.00 -6.76 6.94
C SER A 179 -6.55 -6.53 7.37
N GLU A 180 -5.62 -7.25 6.76
CA GLU A 180 -4.18 -7.15 7.06
C GLU A 180 -3.63 -5.73 6.79
N ALA A 181 -4.16 -5.05 5.78
CA ALA A 181 -3.82 -3.66 5.48
C ALA A 181 -4.27 -2.69 6.58
N PHE A 182 -5.50 -2.84 7.09
CA PHE A 182 -5.97 -2.02 8.21
C PHE A 182 -5.24 -2.34 9.51
N GLU A 183 -4.92 -3.61 9.77
CA GLU A 183 -4.05 -4.02 10.87
C GLU A 183 -2.68 -3.32 10.79
N ARG A 184 -2.06 -3.30 9.60
CA ARG A 184 -0.77 -2.62 9.36
C ARG A 184 -0.85 -1.13 9.64
N THR A 185 -1.88 -0.45 9.14
CA THR A 185 -2.02 1.00 9.39
C THR A 185 -2.35 1.31 10.84
N SER A 186 -3.16 0.48 11.51
CA SER A 186 -3.46 0.64 12.94
C SER A 186 -2.18 0.51 13.78
N TYR A 187 -1.35 -0.50 13.49
CA TYR A 187 -0.05 -0.67 14.13
C TYR A 187 0.87 0.53 13.89
N TYR A 188 0.93 1.05 12.66
CA TYR A 188 1.75 2.20 12.29
C TYR A 188 1.35 3.48 13.04
N GLU A 189 0.06 3.83 13.06
CA GLU A 189 -0.45 5.00 13.78
C GLU A 189 -0.22 4.87 15.30
N SER A 190 -0.33 3.65 15.84
CA SER A 190 -0.06 3.38 17.26
C SER A 190 1.39 3.69 17.64
N LEU A 191 2.35 3.38 16.74
CA LEU A 191 3.75 3.70 16.96
C LEU A 191 3.99 5.21 16.96
N ILE A 192 3.37 5.94 16.03
CA ILE A 192 3.49 7.41 15.92
C ILE A 192 2.88 8.08 17.16
N SER A 193 1.66 7.70 17.52
CA SER A 193 0.96 8.20 18.71
C SER A 193 1.80 8.02 19.98
N ASN A 194 2.31 6.80 20.20
CA ASN A 194 3.12 6.49 21.37
C ASN A 194 4.46 7.24 21.36
N TRP A 195 5.06 7.43 20.18
CA TRP A 195 6.27 8.24 20.06
C TRP A 195 5.99 9.69 20.49
N PHE A 196 4.94 10.35 20.02
CA PHE A 196 4.59 11.71 20.47
C PHE A 196 4.29 11.80 21.97
N ASN A 197 3.69 10.78 22.56
CA ASN A 197 3.34 10.77 23.99
C ASN A 197 4.51 10.49 24.94
N ARG A 198 5.68 10.08 24.43
CA ARG A 198 6.82 9.65 25.24
C ARG A 198 7.30 10.69 26.27
N ASP A 199 7.15 11.98 25.95
CA ASP A 199 7.64 13.10 26.76
C ASP A 199 6.53 13.72 27.64
N LEU A 200 5.28 13.25 27.52
CA LEU A 200 4.12 13.88 28.18
C LEU A 200 3.85 13.37 29.61
N ASN A 201 4.67 12.46 30.15
CA ASN A 201 4.53 11.83 31.48
C ASN A 201 3.16 11.21 31.79
N ASP A 202 2.26 11.14 30.81
CA ASP A 202 0.91 10.63 30.94
C ASP A 202 0.63 9.81 29.67
N MET A 203 0.80 8.49 29.80
CA MET A 203 0.58 7.56 28.69
C MET A 203 -0.92 7.29 28.62
N CYS A 204 -1.64 8.00 27.72
CA CYS A 204 -3.09 7.90 27.46
C CYS A 204 -3.96 8.90 28.23
N ASN A 205 -3.84 10.19 27.90
CA ASN A 205 -4.70 11.24 28.48
C ASN A 205 -6.15 11.16 27.98
N SER A 206 -6.39 10.56 26.81
CA SER A 206 -7.72 10.43 26.20
C SER A 206 -7.91 9.09 25.49
N PHE A 207 -7.15 8.85 24.43
CA PHE A 207 -7.15 7.62 23.66
C PHE A 207 -5.75 7.00 23.65
N GLY A 208 -5.67 5.71 23.95
CA GLY A 208 -4.44 4.95 24.00
C GLY A 208 -4.41 3.90 22.91
N SER A 209 -3.21 3.61 22.41
CA SER A 209 -3.00 2.62 21.36
C SER A 209 -1.79 1.74 21.69
N VAL A 210 -1.99 0.42 21.72
CA VAL A 210 -0.89 -0.53 21.99
C VAL A 210 -0.50 -1.21 20.69
N PRO A 211 0.71 -0.93 20.14
CA PRO A 211 1.18 -1.57 18.92
C PRO A 211 1.52 -3.03 19.19
N LEU A 212 0.65 -3.95 18.77
CA LEU A 212 0.86 -5.39 18.91
C LEU A 212 1.27 -6.01 17.57
N LYS A 213 2.31 -6.85 17.61
CA LYS A 213 2.76 -7.67 16.48
C LYS A 213 2.78 -9.13 16.90
N LYS A 214 2.13 -9.99 16.11
CA LYS A 214 2.13 -11.44 16.37
C LYS A 214 3.54 -12.01 16.13
N ILE A 215 4.13 -12.59 17.17
CA ILE A 215 5.44 -13.26 17.09
C ILE A 215 5.27 -14.75 16.79
N LYS A 216 4.37 -15.43 17.53
CA LYS A 216 4.14 -16.87 17.40
C LYS A 216 2.74 -17.23 17.87
N LYS A 217 2.16 -18.29 17.29
CA LYS A 217 0.98 -18.95 17.85
C LYS A 217 1.43 -19.95 18.91
N LEU A 218 0.97 -19.78 20.15
CA LEU A 218 1.23 -20.73 21.23
C LEU A 218 0.32 -21.95 21.11
N ARG A 219 0.67 -23.05 21.78
CA ARG A 219 -0.10 -24.31 21.77
C ARG A 219 -1.43 -24.16 22.51
N TYR A 220 -1.39 -23.52 23.68
CA TYR A 220 -2.51 -23.12 24.53
C TYR A 220 -2.08 -21.86 25.30
N GLY A 221 -3.01 -21.27 26.06
CA GLY A 221 -2.75 -20.12 26.93
C GLY A 221 -2.15 -20.56 28.26
N GLU A 222 -2.76 -20.11 29.36
CA GLU A 222 -2.33 -20.50 30.70
C GLU A 222 -2.67 -21.96 31.03
N ASN A 223 -3.81 -22.46 30.54
CA ASN A 223 -4.26 -23.82 30.76
C ASN A 223 -4.58 -24.50 29.40
N PRO A 224 -4.20 -25.77 29.21
CA PRO A 224 -4.51 -26.55 28.00
C PRO A 224 -5.99 -26.72 27.67
#